data_AF-A0A1B9KUR8-F1
#
_entry.id   AF-A0A1B9KUR8-F1
#
_cell.length_a   1.000
_cell.length_b   1.000
_cell.length_c   1.000
_cell.angle_alpha   90.00
_cell.angle_beta   90.00
_cell.angle_gamma   90.00
#
_symmetry.space_group_name_H-M   'P 1'
#
loop_
_entity.id
_entity.type
_entity.pdbx_description
1 polymer ?
#
loop_
_entity_poly.entity_id
_entity_poly.type
_entity_poly.pdbx_seq_one_letter_code
_entity_poly.pdbx_strand_id
1 'polypeptide(L)'
;MVDVIILEEARYLFADTFIEFPNFENQLISVFKEYIESNRTKVPDIFGRDVPYRQPNRLYELNVQHIHLKLPPNRFPKNQPQYYRCNATKEPNKDIFLVYVISDFNPKRFALLAILRPHAHKKSKERRILNLFCQLAEKYQEQEFELYCATD
;
A
#
# COMPACT_ATOMS: atom_id res chain seq x y z
N MET A 1 -5.27 -18.69 -3.41
CA MET A 1 -3.94 -18.04 -3.46
C MET A 1 -4.15 -16.55 -3.23
N VAL A 2 -3.21 -15.83 -2.61
CA VAL A 2 -3.28 -14.36 -2.53
C VAL A 2 -2.80 -13.76 -3.85
N ASP A 3 -3.61 -12.90 -4.43
CA ASP A 3 -3.32 -12.19 -5.67
C ASP A 3 -3.00 -10.72 -5.36
N VAL A 4 -1.88 -10.24 -5.91
CA VAL A 4 -1.37 -8.89 -5.65
C VAL A 4 -0.83 -8.35 -6.95
N ILE A 5 -1.41 -7.23 -7.39
CA ILE A 5 -1.01 -6.53 -8.60
C ILE A 5 -0.53 -5.11 -8.26
N ILE A 6 0.26 -4.53 -9.15
CA ILE A 6 0.41 -3.08 -9.26
C ILE A 6 -0.51 -2.66 -10.39
N LEU A 7 -1.44 -1.72 -10.15
CA LEU A 7 -2.27 -1.19 -11.23
C LEU A 7 -1.37 -0.52 -12.26
N GLU A 8 -1.57 -0.86 -13.54
CA GLU A 8 -0.72 -0.35 -14.62
C GLU A 8 -0.77 1.18 -14.68
N GLU A 9 -1.97 1.75 -14.53
CA GLU A 9 -2.21 3.18 -14.50
C GLU A 9 -1.58 3.87 -13.30
N ALA A 10 -1.26 3.12 -12.24
CA ALA A 10 -0.61 3.63 -11.05
C ALA A 10 0.91 3.46 -11.08
N ARG A 11 1.50 2.76 -12.07
CA ARG A 11 2.95 2.46 -12.10
C ARG A 11 3.83 3.70 -11.98
N TYR A 12 3.42 4.83 -12.54
CA TYR A 12 4.18 6.07 -12.43
C TYR A 12 4.36 6.55 -10.98
N LEU A 13 3.48 6.16 -10.05
CA LEU A 13 3.59 6.45 -8.62
C LEU A 13 4.62 5.58 -7.89
N PHE A 14 5.22 4.61 -8.59
CA PHE A 14 6.30 3.76 -8.09
C PHE A 14 7.63 4.04 -8.79
N ALA A 15 7.60 4.64 -9.99
CA ALA A 15 8.73 4.78 -10.90
C ALA A 15 10.00 5.28 -10.22
N ASP A 16 9.95 6.42 -9.52
CA ASP A 16 11.12 6.98 -8.84
C ASP A 16 11.72 6.00 -7.81
N THR A 17 10.86 5.25 -7.11
CA THR A 17 11.34 4.27 -6.12
C THR A 17 11.97 3.06 -6.80
N PHE A 18 11.40 2.56 -7.88
CA PHE A 18 11.96 1.40 -8.57
C PHE A 18 13.21 1.76 -9.38
N ILE A 19 13.34 3.00 -9.85
CA ILE A 19 14.59 3.50 -10.43
C ILE A 19 15.70 3.54 -9.36
N GLU A 20 15.39 4.07 -8.17
CA GLU A 20 16.36 4.14 -7.06
C GLU A 20 16.67 2.76 -6.46
N PHE A 21 15.69 1.85 -6.46
CA PHE A 21 15.80 0.50 -5.91
C PHE A 21 15.30 -0.55 -6.94
N PRO A 22 16.12 -0.93 -7.95
CA PRO A 22 15.68 -1.76 -9.08
C PRO A 22 15.11 -3.13 -8.73
N ASN A 23 15.56 -3.74 -7.63
CA ASN A 23 15.06 -5.05 -7.17
C ASN A 23 13.84 -4.95 -6.24
N PHE A 24 13.42 -3.74 -5.89
CA PHE A 24 12.43 -3.53 -4.84
C PHE A 24 11.01 -3.86 -5.29
N GLU A 25 10.67 -3.77 -6.57
CA GLU A 25 9.33 -4.13 -7.07
C GLU A 25 8.99 -5.59 -6.76
N ASN A 26 9.83 -6.52 -7.23
CA ASN A 26 9.66 -7.95 -7.00
C ASN A 26 9.73 -8.29 -5.50
N GLN A 27 10.65 -7.66 -4.77
CA GLN A 27 10.75 -7.83 -3.33
C GLN A 27 9.45 -7.40 -2.63
N LEU A 28 8.93 -6.23 -2.95
CA LEU A 28 7.74 -5.64 -2.34
C LEU A 28 6.51 -6.52 -2.55
N ILE A 29 6.28 -6.98 -3.78
CA ILE A 29 5.16 -7.89 -4.10
C ILE A 29 5.32 -9.20 -3.32
N SER A 30 6.52 -9.79 -3.31
CA SER A 30 6.78 -11.05 -2.61
C SER A 30 6.54 -10.94 -1.10
N VAL A 31 7.08 -9.90 -0.44
CA VAL A 31 6.91 -9.75 1.01
C VAL A 31 5.49 -9.32 1.39
N PHE A 32 4.79 -8.57 0.51
CA PHE A 32 3.39 -8.25 0.72
C PHE A 32 2.51 -9.51 0.65
N LYS A 33 2.76 -10.39 -0.34
CA LYS A 33 2.07 -11.68 -0.43
C LYS A 33 2.28 -12.52 0.83
N GLU A 34 3.53 -12.73 1.27
CA GLU A 34 3.80 -13.50 2.50
C GLU A 34 3.15 -12.86 3.73
N TYR A 35 3.19 -11.53 3.84
CA TYR A 35 2.54 -10.79 4.92
C TYR A 35 1.03 -11.09 4.98
N ILE A 36 0.33 -10.99 3.86
CA ILE A 36 -1.12 -11.27 3.79
C ILE A 36 -1.42 -12.76 3.99
N GLU A 37 -0.69 -13.66 3.34
CA GLU A 37 -0.89 -15.12 3.43
C GLU A 37 -0.70 -15.65 4.86
N SER A 38 0.20 -15.03 5.62
CA SER A 38 0.38 -15.33 7.04
C SER A 38 -0.75 -14.80 7.94
N ASN A 39 -1.82 -14.26 7.36
CA ASN A 39 -2.84 -13.48 8.07
C ASN A 39 -2.22 -12.35 8.91
N ARG A 40 -1.25 -11.64 8.32
CA ARG A 40 -0.51 -10.52 8.95
C ARG A 40 0.31 -10.89 10.19
N THR A 41 0.61 -12.16 10.40
CA THR A 41 1.43 -12.62 11.55
C THR A 41 2.93 -12.56 11.28
N LYS A 42 3.36 -12.77 10.02
CA LYS A 42 4.75 -12.59 9.59
C LYS A 42 4.96 -11.18 9.08
N VAL A 43 5.24 -10.23 9.99
CA VAL A 43 5.45 -8.82 9.63
C VAL A 43 6.89 -8.58 9.15
N PRO A 44 7.12 -8.23 7.86
CA PRO A 44 8.44 -7.86 7.37
C PRO A 44 9.03 -6.68 8.14
N ASP A 45 10.35 -6.62 8.27
CA ASP A 45 11.04 -5.52 8.95
C ASP A 45 11.01 -4.20 8.16
N ILE A 46 10.58 -4.22 6.90
CA ILE A 46 10.27 -3.02 6.11
C ILE A 46 8.85 -2.49 6.35
N PHE A 47 7.96 -3.31 6.92
CA PHE A 47 6.58 -2.94 7.18
C PHE A 47 6.38 -2.45 8.61
N GLY A 48 5.78 -1.28 8.68
CA GLY A 48 5.34 -0.65 9.90
C GLY A 48 3.84 -0.82 10.09
N ARG A 49 3.22 0.13 10.80
CA ARG A 49 1.79 0.13 11.06
C ARG A 49 1.01 0.02 9.74
N ASP A 50 0.08 -0.93 9.69
CA ASP A 50 -0.89 -1.14 8.62
C ASP A 50 -2.26 -0.66 9.11
N VAL A 51 -2.86 0.33 8.44
CA VAL A 51 -4.10 0.98 8.87
C VAL A 51 -4.95 1.50 7.70
N PRO A 52 -6.28 1.61 7.89
CA PRO A 52 -7.17 2.16 6.87
C PRO A 52 -6.98 3.65 6.67
N TYR A 53 -7.17 4.10 5.44
CA TYR A 53 -7.48 5.50 5.17
C TYR A 53 -8.89 5.80 5.68
N ARG A 54 -8.98 6.57 6.77
CA ARG A 54 -10.27 6.98 7.34
C ARG A 54 -10.80 8.29 6.76
N GLN A 55 -9.98 9.01 5.99
CA GLN A 55 -10.33 10.31 5.41
C GLN A 55 -9.72 10.43 4.00
N PRO A 56 -10.50 10.88 3.00
CA PRO A 56 -11.96 11.09 3.07
C PRO A 56 -12.71 9.76 3.27
N ASN A 57 -13.97 9.83 3.72
CA ASN A 57 -14.81 8.64 3.95
C ASN A 57 -14.84 7.69 2.74
N ARG A 58 -14.78 8.25 1.52
CA ARG A 58 -14.75 7.48 0.28
C ARG A 58 -13.57 6.48 0.21
N LEU A 59 -12.38 6.84 0.68
CA LEU A 59 -11.25 5.89 0.72
C LEU A 59 -11.48 4.74 1.71
N TYR A 60 -12.20 5.02 2.80
CA TYR A 60 -12.57 4.01 3.77
C TYR A 60 -13.58 3.01 3.18
N GLU A 61 -14.61 3.53 2.50
CA GLU A 61 -15.60 2.73 1.79
C GLU A 61 -14.99 1.84 0.71
N LEU A 62 -13.97 2.35 0.01
CA LEU A 62 -13.25 1.62 -1.05
C LEU A 62 -12.17 0.67 -0.52
N ASN A 63 -12.11 0.41 0.79
CA ASN A 63 -11.12 -0.47 1.42
C ASN A 63 -9.66 -0.10 1.15
N VAL A 64 -9.35 1.20 1.06
CA VAL A 64 -7.98 1.70 0.88
C VAL A 64 -7.25 1.76 2.22
N GLN A 65 -6.02 1.25 2.22
CA GLN A 65 -5.15 1.11 3.38
C GLN A 65 -3.79 1.76 3.12
N HIS A 66 -3.03 2.01 4.17
CA HIS A 66 -1.61 2.29 4.05
C HIS A 66 -0.79 1.55 5.11
N ILE A 67 0.41 1.14 4.68
CA ILE A 67 1.45 0.59 5.54
C ILE A 67 2.60 1.59 5.60
N HIS A 68 3.06 1.94 6.79
CA HIS A 68 4.33 2.65 6.92
C HIS A 68 5.47 1.79 6.36
N LEU A 69 6.29 2.34 5.47
CA LEU A 69 7.29 1.58 4.74
C LEU A 69 8.71 2.11 5.02
N LYS A 70 9.70 1.21 5.09
CA LYS A 70 11.12 1.55 5.03
C LYS A 70 11.73 1.01 3.75
N LEU A 71 12.41 1.88 3.00
CA LEU A 71 13.18 1.48 1.82
C LEU A 71 14.59 1.01 2.23
N PRO A 72 15.20 0.05 1.51
CA PRO A 72 16.56 -0.40 1.77
C PRO A 72 17.58 0.75 1.86
N PRO A 73 18.62 0.63 2.71
CA PRO A 73 18.86 -0.46 3.69
C PRO A 73 18.09 -0.29 5.00
N ASN A 74 17.25 0.74 5.14
CA ASN A 74 16.56 1.05 6.40
C ASN A 74 15.52 -0.02 6.74
N ARG A 75 15.35 -0.30 8.04
CA ARG A 75 14.38 -1.25 8.60
C ARG A 75 13.77 -0.70 9.88
N PHE A 76 12.57 -1.18 10.21
CA PHE A 76 12.01 -1.01 11.54
C PHE A 76 12.71 -1.96 12.53
N PRO A 77 12.85 -1.58 13.81
CA PRO A 77 13.41 -2.45 14.84
C PRO A 77 12.63 -3.77 14.98
N LYS A 78 13.36 -4.89 15.03
CA LYS A 78 12.77 -6.24 15.12
C LYS A 78 11.83 -6.41 16.32
N ASN A 79 12.22 -5.86 17.47
CA ASN A 79 11.49 -6.01 18.73
C ASN A 79 10.43 -4.92 18.96
N GLN A 80 10.13 -4.09 17.95
CA GLN A 80 9.08 -3.09 18.04
C GLN A 80 7.77 -3.68 17.51
N PRO A 81 6.66 -3.66 18.28
CA PRO A 81 5.35 -4.07 17.79
C PRO A 81 4.95 -3.27 16.54
N GLN A 82 4.34 -3.94 15.56
CA GLN A 82 4.00 -3.32 14.26
C GLN A 82 3.21 -2.02 14.42
N TYR A 83 2.27 -1.98 15.36
CA TYR A 83 1.47 -0.79 15.65
C TYR A 83 2.33 0.45 15.98
N TYR A 84 3.50 0.29 16.60
CA TYR A 84 4.39 1.41 16.94
C TYR A 84 5.43 1.72 15.86
N ARG A 85 5.54 0.89 14.82
CA ARG A 85 6.42 1.11 13.68
C ARG A 85 5.83 2.18 12.76
N CYS A 86 5.97 3.43 13.16
CA CYS A 86 5.60 4.60 12.37
C CYS A 86 6.87 5.32 11.90
N ASN A 87 6.78 6.08 10.82
CA ASN A 87 7.88 6.97 10.43
C ASN A 87 7.94 8.14 11.40
N ALA A 88 9.15 8.51 11.83
CA ALA A 88 9.34 9.67 12.70
C ALA A 88 8.97 10.94 11.94
N THR A 89 8.06 11.74 12.50
CA THR A 89 7.69 13.07 11.95
C THR A 89 8.89 14.02 11.88
N LYS A 90 9.94 13.75 12.66
CA LYS A 90 11.21 14.48 12.68
C LYS A 90 12.14 14.14 11.53
N GLU A 91 11.88 13.06 10.79
CA GLU A 91 12.65 12.66 9.60
C GLU A 91 11.73 12.55 8.37
N PRO A 92 11.14 13.65 7.91
CA PRO A 92 10.07 13.60 6.94
C PRO A 92 10.55 13.15 5.53
N ASN A 93 11.86 13.19 5.27
CA ASN A 93 12.46 12.60 4.07
C ASN A 93 12.44 11.07 4.07
N LYS A 94 12.32 10.45 5.26
CA LYS A 94 12.21 8.99 5.46
C LYS A 94 10.77 8.57 5.76
N ASP A 95 9.83 9.49 5.57
CA ASP A 95 8.41 9.25 5.77
C ASP A 95 7.76 8.77 4.48
N ILE A 96 7.48 7.46 4.46
CA ILE A 96 7.08 6.70 3.28
C ILE A 96 5.90 5.80 3.64
N PHE A 97 4.85 5.81 2.81
CA PHE A 97 3.75 4.85 2.89
C PHE A 97 3.72 3.96 1.64
N LEU A 98 3.41 2.68 1.82
CA LEU A 98 2.81 1.86 0.78
C LEU A 98 1.31 2.03 0.87
N VAL A 99 0.66 2.41 -0.24
CA VAL A 99 -0.79 2.53 -0.33
C VAL A 99 -1.33 1.36 -1.14
N TYR A 100 -2.39 0.71 -0.67
CA TYR A 100 -3.00 -0.43 -1.34
C TYR A 100 -4.52 -0.47 -1.12
N VAL A 101 -5.21 -1.25 -1.94
CA VAL A 101 -6.66 -1.48 -1.87
C VAL A 101 -6.96 -2.99 -1.82
N ILE A 102 -8.02 -3.34 -1.11
CA ILE A 102 -8.55 -4.71 -1.01
C ILE A 102 -9.81 -4.81 -1.86
N SER A 103 -9.94 -5.85 -2.67
CA SER A 103 -11.14 -6.10 -3.48
C SER A 103 -12.36 -6.36 -2.57
N ASP A 104 -13.47 -5.70 -2.86
CA ASP A 104 -14.75 -5.90 -2.14
C ASP A 104 -15.39 -7.26 -2.46
N PHE A 105 -15.03 -7.85 -3.62
CA PHE A 105 -15.58 -9.10 -4.12
C PHE A 105 -14.71 -10.30 -3.78
N ASN A 106 -13.43 -10.09 -3.46
CA ASN A 106 -12.53 -11.16 -3.04
C ASN A 106 -11.46 -10.66 -2.04
N PRO A 107 -11.53 -11.02 -0.75
CA PRO A 107 -10.59 -10.55 0.27
C PRO A 107 -9.16 -11.09 0.11
N LYS A 108 -8.89 -11.94 -0.89
CA LYS A 108 -7.56 -12.43 -1.26
C LYS A 108 -6.94 -11.67 -2.43
N ARG A 109 -7.59 -10.64 -2.97
CA ARG A 109 -7.11 -9.87 -4.13
C ARG A 109 -6.84 -8.43 -3.73
N PHE A 110 -5.64 -7.97 -4.07
CA PHE A 110 -5.11 -6.68 -3.66
C PHE A 110 -4.48 -5.95 -4.83
N ALA A 111 -4.60 -4.63 -4.85
CA ALA A 111 -3.83 -3.77 -5.73
C ALA A 111 -2.97 -2.80 -4.92
N LEU A 112 -1.68 -2.73 -5.25
CA LEU A 112 -0.78 -1.68 -4.77
C LEU A 112 -1.01 -0.42 -5.61
N LEU A 113 -1.26 0.70 -4.94
CA LEU A 113 -1.63 1.96 -5.57
C LEU A 113 -0.48 2.96 -5.65
N ALA A 114 0.38 3.05 -4.63
CA ALA A 114 1.51 3.98 -4.64
C ALA A 114 2.57 3.66 -3.60
N ILE A 115 3.81 4.12 -3.84
CA ILE A 115 4.78 4.41 -2.77
C ILE A 115 4.81 5.93 -2.56
N LEU A 116 4.10 6.38 -1.52
CA LEU A 116 4.00 7.80 -1.21
C LEU A 116 5.26 8.26 -0.47
N ARG A 117 6.15 8.98 -1.15
CA ARG A 117 7.40 9.51 -0.60
C ARG A 117 7.87 10.79 -1.27
N PRO A 118 8.80 11.53 -0.64
CA PRO A 118 8.93 11.67 0.81
C PRO A 118 7.71 12.39 1.40
N HIS A 119 7.70 12.64 2.71
CA HIS A 119 6.63 13.37 3.42
C HIS A 119 5.25 12.70 3.34
N ALA A 120 5.18 11.37 3.44
CA ALA A 120 3.94 10.62 3.29
C ALA A 120 2.77 11.16 4.12
N HIS A 121 2.96 11.50 5.40
CA HIS A 121 1.89 12.06 6.26
C HIS A 121 1.36 13.42 5.79
N LYS A 122 2.19 14.22 5.09
CA LYS A 122 1.75 15.49 4.50
C LYS A 122 1.00 15.22 3.21
N LYS A 123 1.60 14.46 2.30
CA LYS A 123 1.02 14.12 1.00
C LYS A 123 -0.30 13.35 1.14
N SER A 124 -0.43 12.50 2.16
CA SER A 124 -1.64 11.74 2.47
C SER A 124 -2.81 12.58 2.96
N LYS A 125 -2.64 13.92 3.04
CA LYS A 125 -3.70 14.88 3.36
C LYS A 125 -3.97 15.82 2.19
N GLU A 126 -3.17 15.75 1.13
CA GLU A 126 -3.33 16.60 -0.04
C GLU A 126 -4.52 16.12 -0.86
N ARG A 127 -5.50 17.00 -1.08
CA ARG A 127 -6.75 16.68 -1.78
C ARG A 127 -6.51 16.05 -3.15
N ARG A 128 -5.48 16.48 -3.89
CA ARG A 128 -5.12 15.92 -5.20
C ARG A 128 -4.71 14.45 -5.09
N ILE A 129 -3.87 14.11 -4.10
CA ILE A 129 -3.43 12.73 -3.84
C ILE A 129 -4.60 11.85 -3.39
N LEU A 130 -5.42 12.37 -2.46
CA LEU A 130 -6.59 11.63 -1.96
C LEU A 130 -7.61 11.35 -3.07
N ASN A 131 -7.90 12.32 -3.93
CA ASN A 131 -8.79 12.12 -5.07
C ASN A 131 -8.22 11.11 -6.07
N LEU A 132 -6.91 11.16 -6.32
CA LEU A 132 -6.24 10.19 -7.18
C LEU A 132 -6.36 8.76 -6.61
N PHE A 133 -6.17 8.58 -5.30
CA PHE A 133 -6.37 7.28 -4.66
C PHE A 133 -7.82 6.80 -4.75
N CYS A 134 -8.81 7.69 -4.61
CA CYS A 134 -10.21 7.31 -4.83
C CYS A 134 -10.42 6.79 -6.25
N GLN A 135 -9.95 7.52 -7.27
CA GLN A 135 -10.12 7.16 -8.68
C GLN A 135 -9.45 5.81 -9.01
N LEU A 136 -8.23 5.59 -8.53
CA LEU A 136 -7.52 4.33 -8.75
C LEU A 136 -8.20 3.16 -8.04
N ALA A 137 -8.68 3.37 -6.81
CA ALA A 137 -9.37 2.35 -6.05
C ALA A 137 -10.75 2.01 -6.67
N GLU A 138 -11.53 3.01 -7.08
CA GLU A 138 -12.81 2.83 -7.78
C GLU A 138 -12.63 1.99 -9.03
N LYS A 139 -11.65 2.36 -9.86
CA LYS A 139 -11.34 1.61 -11.08
C LYS A 139 -10.99 0.15 -10.79
N TYR A 140 -10.21 -0.09 -9.75
CA TYR A 140 -9.90 -1.46 -9.34
C TYR A 140 -11.15 -2.22 -8.86
N GLN A 141 -12.00 -1.61 -8.04
CA GLN A 141 -13.25 -2.26 -7.61
C GLN A 141 -14.18 -2.56 -8.79
N GLU A 142 -14.26 -1.68 -9.79
CA GLU A 142 -15.02 -1.92 -11.03
C GLU A 142 -14.47 -3.14 -11.80
N GLN A 143 -13.15 -3.23 -11.99
CA GLN A 143 -12.50 -4.38 -12.64
C GLN A 143 -12.74 -5.69 -11.87
N GLU A 144 -12.68 -5.63 -10.54
CA GLU A 144 -12.93 -6.79 -9.69
C GLU A 144 -14.40 -7.23 -9.72
N PHE A 145 -15.33 -6.27 -9.80
CA PHE A 145 -16.76 -6.54 -9.97
C PHE A 145 -17.05 -7.24 -11.31
N GLU A 146 -16.50 -6.71 -12.40
CA GLU A 146 -16.65 -7.30 -13.73
C GLU A 146 -16.13 -8.74 -13.77
N LEU A 147 -14.96 -8.99 -13.14
CA LEU A 147 -14.44 -10.35 -13.06
C LEU A 147 -15.35 -11.27 -12.23
N TYR A 148 -15.83 -10.78 -11.08
CA TYR A 148 -16.74 -11.51 -10.21
C TYR A 148 -18.01 -11.94 -10.98
N CYS A 149 -18.65 -11.01 -11.69
CA CYS A 149 -19.81 -11.29 -12.52
C CYS A 149 -19.53 -12.21 -13.72
N ALA A 150 -18.30 -12.25 -14.24
CA ALA A 150 -17.93 -13.15 -15.33
C ALA A 150 -17.67 -14.60 -14.86
N THR A 151 -17.50 -14.81 -13.55
CA THR A 151 -17.21 -16.11 -12.94
C THR A 151 -18.39 -16.75 -12.20
N ASP A 152 -19.48 -16.01 -12.02
CA ASP A 152 -20.77 -16.46 -11.47
C ASP A 152 -21.73 -16.93 -12.58
#